data_AF-A0A5B8K8J7-F1
#
_entry.id   AF-A0A5B8K8J7-F1
#
_cell.length_a   1.000
_cell.length_b   1.000
_cell.length_c   1.000
_cell.angle_alpha   90.00
_cell.angle_beta   90.00
_cell.angle_gamma   90.00
#
_symmetry.space_group_name_H-M   'P 1'
#
loop_
_entity.id
_entity.type
_entity.pdbx_description
1 polymer ?
#
loop_
_entity_poly.entity_id
_entity_poly.type
_entity_poly.pdbx_seq_one_letter_code
_entity_poly.pdbx_strand_id
1 'polypeptide(L)'
;MNIYKLEQIENKIKYINDNFESTPFNKREKLMDELETMLFKLVVDEVNVCKQCGLKQPKFNYFKSKKMFVHNKCGYIIPANQLLNNFDFEKWNLEDFSKTFSKIQDWHWLIF
;
A
#
# COMPACT_ATOMS: atom_id res chain seq x y z
N MET A 1 6.45 3.84 12.77
CA MET A 1 5.49 2.80 12.37
C MET A 1 4.17 2.98 13.10
N ASN A 2 3.07 3.18 12.37
CA ASN A 2 1.74 3.36 12.95
C ASN A 2 1.09 1.99 13.26
N ILE A 3 1.37 1.46 14.47
CA ILE A 3 0.92 0.13 14.94
C ILE A 3 -0.59 -0.06 14.77
N TYR A 4 -1.38 0.99 15.07
CA TYR A 4 -2.84 0.94 14.94
C TYR A 4 -3.32 0.69 13.50
N LYS A 5 -2.65 1.29 12.50
CA LYS A 5 -2.98 1.06 11.08
C LYS A 5 -2.66 -0.36 10.64
N LEU A 6 -1.56 -0.94 11.13
CA LEU A 6 -1.20 -2.33 10.86
C LEU A 6 -2.24 -3.30 11.43
N GLU A 7 -2.67 -3.09 12.67
CA GLU A 7 -3.71 -3.90 13.32
C GLU A 7 -5.05 -3.82 12.56
N GLN A 8 -5.43 -2.63 12.06
CA GLN A 8 -6.62 -2.49 11.22
C GLN A 8 -6.53 -3.30 9.92
N ILE A 9 -5.37 -3.33 9.27
CA ILE A 9 -5.14 -4.12 8.05
C ILE A 9 -5.22 -5.62 8.37
N GLU A 10 -4.57 -6.06 9.44
CA GLU A 10 -4.62 -7.46 9.89
C GLU A 10 -6.05 -7.93 10.16
N ASN A 11 -6.83 -7.13 10.87
CA ASN A 11 -8.23 -7.41 11.14
C ASN A 11 -9.06 -7.48 9.85
N LYS A 12 -8.79 -6.61 8.87
CA LYS A 12 -9.46 -6.63 7.57
C LYS A 12 -9.15 -7.90 6.78
N ILE A 13 -7.90 -8.33 6.77
CA ILE A 13 -7.45 -9.56 6.10
C ILE A 13 -8.07 -10.78 6.76
N LYS A 14 -8.05 -10.84 8.09
CA LYS A 14 -8.70 -11.91 8.85
C LYS A 14 -10.19 -12.00 8.49
N TYR A 15 -10.89 -10.86 8.50
CA TYR A 15 -12.30 -10.81 8.10
C TYR A 15 -12.52 -11.31 6.66
N ILE A 16 -11.67 -10.89 5.71
CA ILE A 16 -11.75 -11.34 4.32
C ILE A 16 -11.58 -12.86 4.25
N ASN A 17 -10.53 -13.42 4.87
CA ASN A 17 -10.28 -14.85 4.87
C ASN A 17 -11.42 -15.65 5.50
N ASP A 18 -11.97 -15.19 6.62
CA ASP A 18 -13.04 -15.88 7.35
C ASP A 18 -14.38 -15.84 6.60
N ASN A 19 -14.59 -14.87 5.70
CA ASN A 19 -15.90 -14.61 5.07
C ASN A 19 -15.85 -14.60 3.54
N PHE A 20 -14.72 -14.93 2.91
CA PHE A 20 -14.55 -14.76 1.46
C PHE A 20 -15.62 -15.54 0.69
N GLU A 21 -15.75 -16.84 0.99
CA GLU A 21 -16.66 -17.72 0.27
C GLU A 21 -18.14 -17.40 0.47
N SER A 22 -18.51 -16.89 1.65
CA SER A 22 -19.89 -16.50 1.95
C SER A 22 -20.25 -15.10 1.42
N THR A 23 -19.26 -14.30 1.01
CA THR A 23 -19.48 -12.94 0.52
C THR A 23 -19.86 -12.95 -0.97
N PRO A 24 -20.91 -12.23 -1.40
CA PRO A 24 -21.24 -12.05 -2.83
C PRO A 24 -20.11 -11.40 -3.62
N PHE A 25 -19.93 -11.78 -4.89
CA PHE A 25 -18.84 -11.32 -5.78
C PHE A 25 -18.63 -9.79 -5.78
N ASN A 26 -19.70 -9.01 -6.00
CA ASN A 26 -19.65 -7.55 -6.02
C ASN A 26 -19.20 -6.92 -4.68
N LYS A 27 -19.42 -7.62 -3.57
CA LYS A 27 -18.94 -7.21 -2.25
C LYS A 27 -17.48 -7.64 -2.03
N ARG A 28 -17.04 -8.78 -2.60
CA ARG A 28 -15.63 -9.21 -2.58
C ARG A 28 -14.74 -8.19 -3.27
N GLU A 29 -15.12 -7.73 -4.47
CA GLU A 29 -14.36 -6.69 -5.20
C GLU A 29 -14.19 -5.43 -4.35
N LYS A 30 -15.28 -4.94 -3.75
CA LYS A 30 -15.23 -3.77 -2.87
C LYS A 30 -14.31 -3.99 -1.65
N LEU A 31 -14.34 -5.19 -1.03
CA LEU A 31 -13.47 -5.52 0.10
C LEU A 31 -11.99 -5.52 -0.30
N MET A 32 -11.67 -6.07 -1.47
CA MET A 32 -10.31 -6.09 -2.01
C MET A 32 -9.83 -4.67 -2.36
N ASP A 33 -10.69 -3.84 -2.95
CA ASP A 33 -10.40 -2.43 -3.25
C ASP A 33 -10.10 -1.59 -1.99
N GLU A 34 -10.87 -1.83 -0.92
CA GLU A 34 -10.67 -1.22 0.38
C GLU A 34 -9.35 -1.66 1.01
N LEU A 35 -9.04 -2.96 0.99
CA LEU A 35 -7.77 -3.50 1.47
C LEU A 35 -6.59 -2.89 0.70
N GLU A 36 -6.65 -2.86 -0.63
CA GLU A 36 -5.62 -2.26 -1.48
C GLU A 36 -5.35 -0.80 -1.09
N THR A 37 -6.43 -0.03 -0.86
CA THR A 37 -6.33 1.37 -0.44
C THR A 37 -5.69 1.54 0.94
N MET A 38 -6.01 0.64 1.89
CA MET A 38 -5.42 0.65 3.23
C MET A 38 -3.91 0.36 3.17
N LEU A 39 -3.52 -0.67 2.41
CA LEU A 39 -2.11 -1.03 2.20
C LEU A 39 -1.34 0.15 1.61
N PHE A 40 -1.83 0.78 0.54
CA PHE A 40 -1.13 1.90 -0.08
C PHE A 40 -1.04 3.14 0.79
N LYS A 41 -2.07 3.48 1.57
CA LYS A 41 -1.98 4.58 2.53
C LYS A 41 -0.88 4.35 3.55
N LEU A 42 -0.77 3.14 4.08
CA LEU A 42 0.31 2.79 5.00
C LEU A 42 1.67 2.96 4.32
N VAL A 43 1.82 2.52 3.06
CA VAL A 43 3.07 2.73 2.32
C VAL A 43 3.38 4.22 2.12
N VAL A 44 2.43 5.09 1.76
CA VAL A 44 2.69 6.54 1.65
C VAL A 44 3.23 7.11 2.97
N ASP A 45 2.59 6.74 4.08
CA ASP A 45 2.88 7.32 5.38
C ASP A 45 4.29 6.92 5.86
N GLU A 46 4.68 5.67 5.62
CA GLU A 46 5.99 5.16 5.99
C GLU A 46 7.06 5.57 4.95
N VAL A 47 6.73 5.55 3.66
CA VAL A 47 7.54 6.07 2.54
C VAL A 47 7.26 7.56 2.36
N ASN A 48 7.56 8.34 3.38
CA ASN A 48 7.36 9.79 3.35
C ASN A 48 8.46 10.52 2.55
N VAL A 49 9.15 9.85 1.63
CA VAL A 49 10.25 10.42 0.83
C VAL A 49 10.15 9.96 -0.62
N CYS A 50 10.23 10.91 -1.55
CA CYS A 50 10.22 10.63 -2.99
C CYS A 50 11.55 9.99 -3.44
N LYS A 51 11.48 8.86 -4.15
CA LYS A 51 12.66 8.19 -4.72
C LYS A 51 13.45 9.05 -5.71
N GLN A 52 12.78 9.90 -6.49
CA GLN A 52 13.43 10.69 -7.55
C GLN A 52 14.21 11.89 -7.00
N CYS A 53 13.66 12.60 -6.02
CA CYS A 53 14.24 13.87 -5.55
C CYS A 53 14.63 13.89 -4.07
N GLY A 54 14.37 12.80 -3.32
CA GLY A 54 14.66 12.70 -1.89
C GLY A 54 13.82 13.64 -1.01
N LEU A 55 12.86 14.38 -1.58
CA LEU A 55 12.01 15.29 -0.83
C LEU A 55 10.79 14.59 -0.26
N LYS A 56 10.32 15.07 0.89
CA LYS A 56 9.16 14.51 1.60
C LYS A 56 7.83 14.76 0.88
N GLN A 57 6.77 14.12 1.36
CA GLN A 57 5.36 14.32 1.00
C GLN A 57 4.90 13.77 -0.37
N PRO A 58 5.19 12.51 -0.72
CA PRO A 58 4.39 11.84 -1.75
C PRO A 58 2.93 11.74 -1.29
N LYS A 59 2.00 11.76 -2.24
CA LYS A 59 0.56 11.62 -1.99
C LYS A 59 -0.01 10.48 -2.82
N PHE A 60 -0.97 9.77 -2.24
CA PHE A 60 -1.81 8.86 -2.99
C PHE A 60 -2.91 9.63 -3.73
N ASN A 61 -3.07 9.38 -5.02
CA ASN A 61 -4.08 10.03 -5.85
C ASN A 61 -4.62 9.07 -6.92
N TYR A 62 -5.71 9.44 -7.57
CA TYR A 62 -6.26 8.70 -8.71
C TYR A 62 -5.95 9.46 -10.01
N PHE A 63 -5.47 8.74 -11.03
CA PHE A 63 -5.30 9.28 -12.38
C PHE A 63 -5.89 8.31 -13.39
N LYS A 64 -6.84 8.77 -14.23
CA LYS A 64 -7.57 7.92 -15.19
C LYS A 64 -8.11 6.63 -14.54
N SER A 65 -8.73 6.76 -13.36
CA SER A 65 -9.26 5.66 -12.55
C SER A 65 -8.23 4.64 -12.06
N LYS A 66 -6.93 4.90 -12.21
CA LYS A 66 -5.86 4.07 -11.66
C LYS A 66 -5.28 4.71 -10.41
N LYS A 67 -5.01 3.90 -9.39
CA LYS A 67 -4.33 4.29 -8.15
C LYS A 67 -2.88 4.66 -8.47
N MET A 68 -2.48 5.88 -8.13
CA MET A 68 -1.15 6.43 -8.41
C MET A 68 -0.54 7.05 -7.16
N PHE A 69 0.78 6.99 -7.06
CA PHE A 69 1.56 7.78 -6.14
C PHE A 69 2.14 8.97 -6.88
N VAL A 70 1.90 10.16 -6.36
CA VAL A 70 2.28 11.42 -6.99
C VAL A 70 3.10 12.23 -6.02
N HIS A 71 4.25 12.72 -6.47
CA HIS A 71 5.02 13.73 -5.77
C HIS A 71 4.89 15.07 -6.47
N ASN A 72 4.06 15.95 -5.92
CA ASN A 72 3.72 17.22 -6.58
C ASN A 72 4.92 18.16 -6.79
N LYS A 73 6.02 18.01 -6.03
CA LYS A 73 7.16 18.93 -6.16
C LYS A 73 8.04 18.61 -7.36
N CYS A 74 8.39 17.33 -7.58
CA CYS A 74 9.22 16.94 -8.74
C CYS A 74 8.40 16.37 -9.91
N GLY A 75 7.07 16.23 -9.75
CA GLY A 75 6.20 15.64 -10.77
C GLY A 75 6.37 14.13 -10.92
N TYR A 76 7.06 13.45 -9.99
CA TYR A 76 7.22 12.01 -10.02
C TYR A 76 5.86 11.32 -9.85
N ILE A 77 5.55 10.40 -10.76
CA ILE A 77 4.31 9.62 -10.73
C ILE A 77 4.69 8.15 -10.90
N ILE A 78 4.12 7.30 -10.06
CA ILE A 78 4.29 5.85 -10.16
C ILE A 78 2.95 5.14 -9.88
N PRO A 79 2.57 4.12 -10.67
CA PRO A 79 1.43 3.28 -10.36
C PRO A 79 1.54 2.65 -8.96
N ALA A 80 0.44 2.62 -8.22
CA ALA A 80 0.43 2.11 -6.85
C ALA A 80 0.91 0.65 -6.76
N ASN A 81 0.47 -0.20 -7.68
CA ASN A 81 0.90 -1.60 -7.78
C ASN A 81 2.40 -1.77 -8.10
N GLN A 82 3.05 -0.75 -8.65
CA GLN A 82 4.49 -0.77 -8.94
C GLN A 82 5.32 -0.18 -7.80
N LEU A 83 4.70 0.52 -6.86
CA LEU A 83 5.41 1.21 -5.79
C LEU A 83 6.23 0.26 -4.93
N LEU A 84 5.62 -0.85 -4.51
CA LEU A 84 6.26 -1.85 -3.65
C LEU A 84 7.48 -2.50 -4.31
N ASN A 85 7.49 -2.58 -5.64
CA ASN A 85 8.61 -3.14 -6.41
C ASN A 85 9.70 -2.09 -6.70
N ASN A 86 9.37 -0.80 -6.58
CA ASN A 86 10.26 0.29 -6.96
C ASN A 86 11.03 0.88 -5.79
N PHE A 87 10.67 0.58 -4.55
CA PHE A 87 11.45 1.01 -3.39
C PHE A 87 12.50 -0.05 -3.02
N ASP A 88 13.77 0.35 -3.12
CA ASP A 88 14.91 -0.44 -2.68
C ASP A 88 15.12 -0.18 -1.19
N PHE A 89 14.34 -0.88 -0.37
CA PHE A 89 14.27 -0.69 1.09
C PHE A 89 15.53 -1.19 1.80
N GLU A 90 16.36 -2.02 1.17
CA GLU A 90 17.62 -2.53 1.75
C GLU A 90 18.70 -1.45 1.85
N LYS A 91 18.72 -0.47 0.92
CA LYS A 91 19.71 0.62 0.93
C LYS A 91 19.39 1.73 1.93
N TRP A 92 18.15 1.79 2.39
CA TRP A 92 17.70 2.78 3.38
C TRP A 92 17.63 2.02 4.69
N ASN A 93 18.68 2.11 5.50
CA ASN A 93 18.91 1.34 6.73
C ASN A 93 17.70 1.41 7.70
N LEU A 94 16.67 0.61 7.43
CA LEU A 94 15.32 0.66 7.97
C LEU A 94 14.84 -0.79 8.19
N GLU A 95 15.60 -1.59 8.95
CA GLU A 95 15.30 -3.01 9.20
C GLU A 95 13.85 -3.26 9.66
N ASP A 96 13.27 -2.35 10.45
CA ASP A 96 11.86 -2.42 10.89
C ASP A 96 10.86 -2.22 9.74
N PHE A 97 11.24 -1.47 8.73
CA PHE A 97 10.37 -1.18 7.59
C PHE A 97 10.43 -2.29 6.56
N SER A 98 11.60 -2.91 6.36
CA SER A 98 11.75 -4.02 5.40
C SER A 98 10.78 -5.17 5.71
N LYS A 99 10.72 -5.63 6.97
CA LYS A 99 9.76 -6.66 7.41
C LYS A 99 8.31 -6.26 7.19
N THR A 100 8.00 -4.99 7.45
CA THR A 100 6.65 -4.44 7.26
C THR A 100 6.27 -4.38 5.78
N PHE A 101 7.20 -3.99 4.90
CA PHE A 101 6.98 -3.95 3.47
C PHE A 101 6.90 -5.33 2.84
N SER A 102 7.70 -6.31 3.27
CA SER A 102 7.53 -7.71 2.89
C SER A 102 6.13 -8.21 3.23
N LYS A 103 5.66 -7.92 4.45
CA LYS A 103 4.30 -8.29 4.88
C LYS A 103 3.21 -7.62 4.02
N ILE A 104 3.38 -6.34 3.68
CA ILE A 104 2.47 -5.62 2.79
C ILE A 104 2.48 -6.21 1.38
N GLN A 105 3.64 -6.63 0.86
CA GLN A 105 3.75 -7.31 -0.43
C GLN A 105 2.99 -8.63 -0.43
N ASP A 106 3.15 -9.45 0.61
CA ASP A 106 2.41 -10.71 0.78
C ASP A 106 0.89 -10.48 0.84
N TRP A 107 0.44 -9.42 1.53
CA TRP A 107 -0.97 -9.04 1.58
C TRP A 107 -1.49 -8.51 0.25
N HIS A 108 -0.68 -7.77 -0.49
CA HIS A 108 -1.05 -7.23 -1.79
C HIS A 108 -1.26 -8.34 -2.83
N TRP A 109 -0.52 -9.45 -2.72
CA TRP A 109 -0.76 -10.64 -3.54
C TRP A 109 -2.17 -11.22 -3.41
N LEU A 110 -2.85 -11.02 -2.26
CA LEU A 110 -4.23 -11.51 -2.06
C LEU A 110 -5.27 -10.79 -2.95
N ILE A 111 -4.88 -9.70 -3.59
CA ILE A 111 -5.75 -8.84 -4.39
C ILE A 111 -5.71 -9.20 -5.89
N PHE A 112 -4.70 -9.94 -6.35
CA PHE A 112 -4.46 -10.30 -7.76
C PHE A 112 -4.58 -11.81 -8.01
#